data_AF-G2E3Q8-F1
#
_entry.id   AF-G2E3Q8-F1
#
_cell.length_a   1.000
_cell.length_b   1.000
_cell.length_c   1.000
_cell.angle_alpha   90.00
_cell.angle_beta   90.00
_cell.angle_gamma   90.00
#
_symmetry.space_group_name_H-M   'P 1'
#
loop_
_entity.id
_entity.type
_entity.pdbx_description
1 polymer ?
#
loop_
_entity_poly.entity_id
_entity_poly.type
_entity_poly.pdbx_seq_one_letter_code
_entity_poly.pdbx_strand_id
1 'polypeptide(L)'
;MLQVRSVNLARLAPVFSNRAKTNSNYIRLQHFMRAFTIDQADIARTVGDLLPKEPPWVLTLNHTNWKLGRAEINLLVLGVAYRGLAIPLFWKALPKAGNSNMHERIALMDRYFDTFPSNQWPSSWPIASSSGANG
;
A
#
# COMPACT_ATOMS: atom_id res chain seq x y z
N MET A 1 -10.98 15.50 14.38
CA MET A 1 -10.33 15.81 13.09
C MET A 1 -8.86 16.09 13.33
N LEU A 2 -7.95 15.33 12.71
CA LEU A 2 -6.51 15.60 12.73
C LEU A 2 -6.17 16.57 11.60
N GLN A 3 -6.14 17.86 11.90
CA GLN A 3 -5.93 18.89 10.90
C GLN A 3 -4.45 19.31 10.88
N VAL A 4 -3.62 18.56 10.17
CA VAL A 4 -2.22 18.92 9.93
C VAL A 4 -1.88 18.67 8.46
N ARG A 5 -1.39 19.70 7.76
CA ARG A 5 -1.02 19.63 6.32
C ARG A 5 0.13 18.65 6.00
N SER A 6 0.85 18.17 7.01
CA SER A 6 1.87 17.12 6.88
C SER A 6 1.87 16.29 8.16
N VAL A 7 1.64 15.00 8.06
CA VAL A 7 1.56 14.09 9.21
C VAL A 7 2.93 13.46 9.42
N ASN A 8 3.69 13.97 10.39
CA ASN A 8 4.87 13.31 10.95
C ASN A 8 4.59 13.01 12.43
N LEU A 9 5.15 11.93 12.95
CA LEU A 9 5.12 11.56 14.37
C LEU A 9 5.35 12.75 15.31
N ALA A 10 6.27 13.67 14.98
CA ALA A 10 6.54 14.87 15.76
C ALA A 10 5.36 15.86 15.83
N ARG A 11 4.53 15.95 14.78
CA ARG A 11 3.33 16.79 14.75
C ARG A 11 2.11 16.09 15.34
N LEU A 12 2.12 14.76 15.37
CA LEU A 12 1.11 13.94 16.06
C LEU A 12 1.33 13.91 17.59
N ALA A 13 2.58 13.95 18.03
CA ALA A 13 2.96 13.90 19.45
C ALA A 13 2.24 14.92 20.36
N PRO A 14 2.08 16.21 20.01
CA PRO A 14 1.34 17.16 20.85
C PRO A 14 -0.18 16.95 20.85
N VAL A 15 -0.74 16.27 19.84
CA VAL A 15 -2.19 15.99 19.75
C VAL A 15 -2.57 14.73 20.53
N PHE A 16 -1.63 13.80 20.71
CA PHE A 16 -1.92 12.46 21.26
C PHE A 16 -2.12 12.39 22.78
N SER A 17 -1.83 13.44 23.54
CA SER A 17 -2.31 13.57 24.93
C SER A 17 -1.97 14.93 25.54
N ASN A 18 -2.94 15.54 26.23
CA ASN A 18 -2.79 16.86 26.87
C ASN A 18 -2.11 16.81 28.27
N ARG A 19 -1.60 15.65 28.71
CA ARG A 19 -1.05 15.44 30.08
C ARG A 19 0.41 14.98 30.13
N ALA A 20 1.05 14.67 28.99
CA ALA A 20 2.43 14.18 28.94
C ALA A 20 3.34 15.14 28.17
N LYS A 21 4.64 15.20 28.53
CA LYS A 21 5.63 15.98 27.76
C LYS A 21 5.68 15.48 26.31
N THR A 22 5.69 16.37 25.33
CA THR A 22 5.67 16.05 23.89
C THR A 22 6.71 15.00 23.48
N ASN A 23 7.89 15.01 24.11
CA ASN A 23 8.95 14.03 23.86
C ASN A 23 8.57 12.59 24.28
N SER A 24 7.81 12.44 25.36
CA SER A 24 7.28 11.14 25.81
C SER A 24 6.26 10.59 24.82
N ASN A 25 5.37 11.43 24.28
CA ASN A 25 4.41 11.03 23.25
C ASN A 25 5.10 10.62 21.95
N TYR A 26 6.17 11.32 21.56
CA TYR A 26 6.96 10.97 20.38
C TYR A 26 7.57 9.57 20.52
N ILE A 27 8.22 9.28 21.65
CA ILE A 27 8.77 7.94 21.93
C ILE A 27 7.65 6.88 21.95
N ARG A 28 6.52 7.14 22.61
CA ARG A 28 5.38 6.19 22.63
C ARG A 28 4.85 5.89 21.24
N LEU A 29 4.78 6.90 20.37
CA LEU A 29 4.35 6.73 19.00
C LEU A 29 5.38 5.96 18.15
N GLN A 30 6.68 6.16 18.39
CA GLN A 30 7.73 5.33 17.79
C GLN A 30 7.65 3.87 18.26
N HIS A 31 7.44 3.63 19.56
CA HIS A 31 7.24 2.27 20.08
C HIS A 31 6.00 1.61 19.51
N PHE A 32 4.88 2.36 19.42
CA PHE A 32 3.67 1.88 18.77
C PHE A 32 3.95 1.49 17.32
N MET A 33 4.52 2.38 16.51
CA MET A 33 4.83 2.06 15.10
C MET A 33 5.83 0.91 14.93
N ARG A 34 6.69 0.66 15.92
CA ARG A 34 7.63 -0.47 15.90
C ARG A 34 6.97 -1.79 16.28
N ALA A 35 6.06 -1.79 17.25
CA ALA A 35 5.40 -2.99 17.75
C ALA A 35 4.09 -3.31 17.01
N PHE A 36 3.50 -2.33 16.34
CA PHE A 36 2.27 -2.48 15.59
C PHE A 36 2.55 -3.13 14.25
N THR A 37 2.27 -4.42 14.17
CA THR A 37 2.19 -5.16 12.92
C THR A 37 0.76 -5.13 12.42
N ILE A 38 0.53 -4.49 11.28
CA ILE A 38 -0.76 -4.52 10.59
C ILE A 38 -0.56 -5.20 9.24
N ASP A 39 -1.48 -6.09 8.88
CA ASP A 39 -1.46 -6.72 7.56
C ASP A 39 -1.79 -5.68 6.48
N GLN A 40 -1.08 -5.73 5.35
CA GLN A 40 -1.37 -4.86 4.22
C GLN A 40 -2.80 -5.08 3.71
N ALA A 41 -3.37 -6.28 3.85
CA ALA A 41 -4.74 -6.54 3.46
C ALA A 41 -5.75 -5.74 4.32
N ASP A 42 -5.50 -5.56 5.61
CA ASP A 42 -6.33 -4.75 6.50
C ASP A 42 -6.23 -3.26 6.15
N ILE A 43 -5.01 -2.78 5.86
CA ILE A 43 -4.80 -1.41 5.35
C ILE A 43 -5.56 -1.23 4.05
N ALA A 44 -5.42 -2.16 3.11
CA ALA A 44 -6.05 -2.08 1.80
C ALA A 44 -7.58 -2.05 1.92
N ARG A 45 -8.18 -2.93 2.73
CA ARG A 45 -9.64 -2.90 3.01
C ARG A 45 -10.08 -1.56 3.58
N THR A 46 -9.37 -1.05 4.58
CA THR A 46 -9.66 0.25 5.19
C THR A 46 -9.57 1.39 4.18
N VAL A 47 -8.56 1.38 3.29
CA VAL A 47 -8.45 2.34 2.19
C VAL A 47 -9.61 2.16 1.20
N GLY A 48 -9.97 0.91 0.88
CA GLY A 48 -11.08 0.56 0.02
C GLY A 48 -12.43 1.10 0.52
N ASP A 49 -12.67 1.08 1.82
CA ASP A 49 -13.86 1.66 2.44
C ASP A 49 -13.96 3.18 2.27
N LEU A 50 -12.83 3.86 2.06
CA LEU A 50 -12.75 5.30 1.78
C LEU A 50 -12.82 5.63 0.29
N LEU A 51 -12.63 4.64 -0.59
CA LEU A 51 -12.73 4.78 -2.04
C LEU A 51 -14.20 4.70 -2.50
N PRO A 52 -14.53 5.17 -3.71
CA PRO A 52 -15.86 4.97 -4.28
C PRO A 52 -16.24 3.49 -4.28
N LYS A 53 -17.45 3.19 -3.82
CA LYS A 53 -17.94 1.81 -3.69
C LYS A 53 -18.24 1.13 -5.03
N GLU A 54 -18.35 1.90 -6.10
CA GLU A 54 -18.70 1.40 -7.43
C GLU A 54 -17.43 1.08 -8.25
N PRO A 55 -17.11 -0.21 -8.47
CA PRO A 55 -16.04 -0.64 -9.38
C PRO A 55 -16.44 -0.41 -10.86
N PRO A 56 -15.49 -0.54 -11.81
CA PRO A 56 -14.09 -0.95 -11.62
C PRO A 56 -13.19 0.20 -11.17
N TRP A 57 -12.35 -0.09 -10.18
CA TRP A 57 -11.23 0.79 -9.86
C TRP A 57 -10.15 0.69 -10.93
N VAL A 58 -9.59 1.83 -11.32
CA VAL A 58 -8.42 1.86 -12.20
C VAL A 58 -7.19 1.57 -11.35
N LEU A 59 -6.55 0.44 -11.59
CA LEU A 59 -5.33 0.04 -10.88
C LEU A 59 -4.09 0.65 -11.54
N THR A 60 -3.15 1.05 -10.71
CA THR A 60 -1.85 1.59 -11.10
C THR A 60 -0.75 0.76 -10.47
N LEU A 61 0.28 0.46 -11.25
CA LEU A 61 1.49 -0.18 -10.76
C LEU A 61 2.66 0.80 -10.93
N ASN A 62 3.27 1.18 -9.82
CA ASN A 62 4.38 2.13 -9.82
C ASN A 62 5.62 1.54 -9.15
N HIS A 63 6.80 1.84 -9.70
CA HIS A 63 8.07 1.53 -9.07
C HIS A 63 8.67 2.81 -8.49
N THR A 64 9.03 2.80 -7.20
CA THR A 64 9.65 3.95 -6.54
C THR A 64 10.94 3.53 -5.84
N ASN A 65 12.03 4.25 -6.10
CA ASN A 65 13.32 4.07 -5.44
C ASN A 65 13.53 5.23 -4.46
N TRP A 66 13.69 4.91 -3.19
CA TRP A 66 14.00 5.87 -2.15
C TRP A 66 15.42 5.64 -1.65
N LYS A 67 16.15 6.72 -1.43
CA LYS A 67 17.49 6.67 -0.82
C LYS A 67 17.40 7.11 0.62
N LEU A 68 17.64 6.18 1.55
CA LEU A 68 17.75 6.45 2.97
C LEU A 68 19.22 6.35 3.38
N GLY A 69 19.93 7.47 3.29
CA GLY A 69 21.39 7.49 3.46
C GLY A 69 22.06 6.62 2.39
N ARG A 70 22.72 5.53 2.81
CA ARG A 70 23.33 4.54 1.90
C ARG A 70 22.40 3.38 1.52
N ALA A 71 21.24 3.26 2.18
CA ALA A 71 20.29 2.20 1.89
C ALA A 71 19.37 2.62 0.73
N GLU A 72 19.20 1.72 -0.24
CA GLU A 72 18.21 1.86 -1.30
C GLU A 72 16.96 1.05 -0.96
N ILE A 73 15.82 1.72 -0.95
CA ILE A 73 14.50 1.12 -0.72
C ILE A 73 13.76 1.16 -2.05
N ASN A 74 13.74 0.02 -2.74
CA ASN A 74 13.01 -0.17 -3.98
C ASN A 74 11.64 -0.76 -3.68
N LEU A 75 10.58 0.00 -3.92
CA LEU A 75 9.20 -0.44 -3.70
C LEU A 75 8.49 -0.60 -5.05
N LEU A 76 7.90 -1.77 -5.24
CA LEU A 76 6.84 -1.97 -6.22
C LEU A 76 5.50 -1.76 -5.53
N VAL A 77 4.70 -0.82 -6.01
CA VAL A 77 3.46 -0.37 -5.37
C VAL A 77 2.29 -0.59 -6.33
N LEU A 78 1.27 -1.30 -5.85
CA LEU A 78 -0.04 -1.39 -6.49
C LEU A 78 -1.00 -0.44 -5.76
N GLY A 79 -1.67 0.41 -6.54
CA GLY A 79 -2.60 1.41 -6.02
C GLY A 79 -3.80 1.63 -6.91
N VAL A 80 -4.75 2.44 -6.45
CA VAL A 80 -5.93 2.87 -7.19
C VAL A 80 -5.74 4.31 -7.65
N ALA A 81 -5.96 4.57 -8.94
CA ALA A 81 -6.06 5.92 -9.44
C ALA A 81 -7.42 6.52 -9.04
N TYR A 82 -7.38 7.59 -8.26
CA TYR A 82 -8.57 8.30 -7.81
C TYR A 82 -8.34 9.81 -7.85
N ARG A 83 -9.14 10.54 -8.64
CA ARG A 83 -9.09 12.01 -8.78
C ARG A 83 -7.68 12.56 -9.05
N GLY A 84 -6.93 11.90 -9.93
CA GLY A 84 -5.56 12.30 -10.29
C GLY A 84 -4.48 11.91 -9.28
N LEU A 85 -4.82 11.17 -8.22
CA LEU A 85 -3.89 10.63 -7.23
C LEU A 85 -3.78 9.11 -7.36
N ALA A 86 -2.59 8.56 -7.16
CA ALA A 86 -2.39 7.13 -6.98
C ALA A 86 -2.41 6.80 -5.48
N ILE A 87 -3.45 6.14 -5.02
CA ILE A 87 -3.62 5.75 -3.62
C ILE A 87 -3.09 4.32 -3.44
N PRO A 88 -2.04 4.09 -2.64
CA PRO A 88 -1.42 2.77 -2.49
C PRO A 88 -2.33 1.79 -1.74
N LEU A 89 -2.42 0.56 -2.22
CA LEU A 89 -3.10 -0.56 -1.55
C LEU A 89 -2.08 -1.60 -1.05
N PHE A 90 -1.18 -2.03 -1.93
CA PHE A 90 -0.18 -3.04 -1.63
C PHE A 90 1.18 -2.61 -2.11
N TRP A 91 2.22 -3.09 -1.44
CA TRP A 91 3.59 -2.88 -1.88
C TRP A 91 4.47 -4.08 -1.56
N LYS A 92 5.61 -4.14 -2.27
CA LYS A 92 6.68 -5.10 -2.01
C LYS A 92 8.02 -4.37 -2.08
N ALA A 93 8.82 -4.52 -1.02
CA ALA A 93 10.21 -4.14 -1.06
C ALA A 93 10.98 -5.16 -1.90
N LEU A 94 11.66 -4.68 -2.94
CA LEU A 94 12.46 -5.52 -3.82
C LEU A 94 13.91 -5.53 -3.32
N PRO A 95 14.53 -6.70 -3.15
CA PRO A 95 15.92 -6.82 -2.66
C PRO A 95 16.96 -6.48 -3.74
N LYS A 96 16.56 -5.77 -4.79
CA LYS A 96 17.35 -5.47 -5.97
C LYS A 96 17.11 -4.03 -6.42
N ALA A 97 18.14 -3.43 -7.00
CA ALA A 97 17.97 -2.22 -7.80
C ALA A 97 17.45 -2.59 -9.20
N GLY A 98 16.66 -1.72 -9.81
CA GLY A 98 16.13 -1.91 -11.17
C GLY A 98 14.67 -2.36 -11.23
N ASN A 99 14.24 -2.90 -12.37
CA ASN A 99 12.82 -3.15 -12.65
C ASN A 99 12.26 -4.37 -11.92
N SER A 100 10.94 -4.31 -11.66
CA SER A 100 10.18 -5.49 -11.27
C SER A 100 10.07 -6.49 -12.42
N ASN A 101 9.98 -7.77 -12.08
CA ASN A 101 9.69 -8.85 -13.03
C ASN A 101 8.21 -9.23 -12.98
N MET A 102 7.78 -10.06 -13.93
CA MET A 102 6.37 -10.44 -14.05
C MET A 102 5.83 -11.16 -12.81
N HIS A 103 6.61 -12.05 -12.19
CA HIS A 103 6.21 -12.76 -10.96
C HIS A 103 5.96 -11.80 -9.79
N GLU A 104 6.78 -10.77 -9.63
CA GLU A 104 6.60 -9.75 -8.57
C GLU A 104 5.33 -8.93 -8.79
N ARG A 105 4.96 -8.68 -10.06
CA ARG A 105 3.73 -7.96 -10.43
C ARG A 105 2.50 -8.84 -10.23
N ILE A 106 2.55 -10.09 -10.66
CA ILE A 106 1.47 -11.08 -10.46
C ILE A 106 1.20 -11.25 -8.97
N ALA A 107 2.24 -11.43 -8.14
CA ALA A 107 2.06 -11.59 -6.70
C ALA A 107 1.42 -10.36 -5.99
N LEU A 108 1.50 -9.16 -6.56
CA LEU A 108 0.74 -8.00 -6.07
C LEU A 108 -0.72 -8.06 -6.51
N MET A 109 -0.97 -8.48 -7.74
CA MET A 109 -2.32 -8.64 -8.29
C MET A 109 -3.09 -9.76 -7.59
N ASP A 110 -2.45 -10.90 -7.31
CA ASP A 110 -3.06 -12.01 -6.58
C ASP A 110 -3.56 -11.54 -5.21
N ARG A 111 -2.69 -10.84 -4.45
CA ARG A 111 -3.06 -10.24 -3.16
C ARG A 111 -4.25 -9.26 -3.28
N TYR A 112 -4.31 -8.50 -4.38
CA TYR A 112 -5.45 -7.62 -4.63
C TYR A 112 -6.74 -8.41 -4.86
N PHE A 113 -6.71 -9.46 -5.68
CA PHE A 113 -7.90 -10.28 -5.96
C PHE A 113 -8.36 -11.08 -4.74
N ASP A 114 -7.43 -11.55 -3.91
CA ASP A 114 -7.73 -12.20 -2.64
C ASP A 114 -8.42 -11.24 -1.66
N THR A 115 -8.00 -9.96 -1.66
CA THR A 115 -8.54 -8.94 -0.75
C THR A 115 -9.86 -8.34 -1.25
N PHE A 116 -10.03 -8.20 -2.57
CA PHE A 116 -11.19 -7.58 -3.22
C PHE A 116 -11.81 -8.50 -4.27
N PRO A 117 -12.41 -9.64 -3.88
CA PRO A 117 -12.92 -10.63 -4.82
C PRO A 117 -14.06 -10.08 -5.70
N SER A 118 -14.85 -9.13 -5.20
CA SER A 118 -15.93 -8.48 -5.94
C SER A 118 -15.47 -7.44 -6.97
N ASN A 119 -14.21 -7.01 -6.91
CA ASN A 119 -13.64 -6.01 -7.83
C ASN A 119 -12.80 -6.66 -8.93
N GLN A 120 -12.98 -7.97 -9.15
CA GLN A 120 -12.41 -8.68 -10.27
C GLN A 120 -13.06 -8.21 -11.58
N TRP A 121 -12.30 -8.26 -12.66
CA TRP A 121 -12.81 -7.90 -13.98
C TRP A 121 -13.99 -8.83 -14.34
N PRO A 122 -15.04 -8.35 -15.04
CA PRO A 122 -16.08 -9.23 -15.54
C PRO A 122 -15.46 -10.39 -16.33
N SER A 123 -16.04 -11.58 -16.16
CA SER A 123 -15.60 -12.86 -16.74
C SER A 123 -15.51 -12.88 -18.29
N SER A 124 -15.86 -11.78 -18.95
CA SER A 124 -15.78 -11.57 -20.39
C SER A 124 -14.42 -11.05 -20.88
N TRP A 125 -13.46 -10.76 -20.00
CA TRP A 125 -12.09 -10.40 -20.42
C TRP A 125 -11.29 -11.67 -20.75
N PRO A 126 -10.50 -11.70 -21.84
CA PRO A 126 -9.70 -12.88 -22.16
C PRO A 126 -8.59 -13.01 -21.11
N ILE A 127 -8.83 -13.84 -20.10
CA ILE A 127 -7.74 -14.45 -19.33
C ILE A 127 -6.98 -15.25 -20.36
N ALA A 128 -5.73 -14.89 -20.64
CA ALA A 128 -4.87 -15.71 -21.46
C ALA A 128 -4.77 -17.08 -20.77
N SER A 129 -5.55 -18.04 -21.25
CA SER A 129 -5.46 -19.42 -20.84
C SER A 129 -4.04 -19.85 -21.15
N SER A 130 -3.24 -20.10 -20.12
CA SER A 130 -1.99 -20.83 -20.26
C SER A 130 -2.33 -22.29 -20.57
N SER A 131 -2.76 -22.55 -21.80
CA SER A 131 -2.71 -23.88 -22.42
C SER A 131 -1.27 -24.12 -22.84
N GLY A 132 -0.47 -24.56 -21.89
CA GLY A 132 0.90 -25.03 -22.09
C GLY A 132 1.11 -26.30 -21.27
N ALA A 133 0.38 -27.36 -21.62
CA ALA A 133 0.68 -28.71 -21.18
C ALA A 133 0.19 -29.72 -22.22
N ASN A 134 1.14 -30.51 -22.71
CA ASN A 134 1.02 -31.78 -23.43
C ASN A 134 0.83 -31.72 -24.96
N GLY A 135 1.98 -31.82 -25.64
CA GLY A 135 2.18 -32.33 -26.99
C GLY A 135 3.63 -32.77 -27.11
#